data_AF-A0A0A9W4C0-F1
#
_entry.id   AF-A0A0A9W4C0-F1
#
_cell.length_a   1.000
_cell.length_b   1.000
_cell.length_c   1.000
_cell.angle_alpha   90.00
_cell.angle_beta   90.00
_cell.angle_gamma   90.00
#
_symmetry.space_group_name_H-M   'P 1'
#
loop_
_entity.id
_entity.type
_entity.pdbx_description
1 polymer ?
#
loop_
_entity_poly.entity_id
_entity_poly.type
_entity_poly.pdbx_seq_one_letter_code
_entity_poly.pdbx_strand_id
1 'polypeptide(L)'
;RPEQSAYEIEGIRVNVEQSNPTQVSLRSVNLKSSGTYKCEVSAEAPSFASASKEAKMEVIYFPSQPPYITGNNKETYSVGDELKVNCSSPKSYPAPNLDWYINDVKVPEVGGSLQRYEPKFFVHNLQMSLVTLRLRVLSHYFKGGRMRLKCVASLPSSFFQIDKESDGQIVAPLLEQRESLLIVKADGSQLGSGLILITLLA
;
A
#
# COMPACT_ATOMS: atom_id res chain seq x y z
N ARG A 1 -16.63 -3.33 42.48
CA ARG A 1 -15.87 -2.81 41.31
C ARG A 1 -15.47 -1.39 41.65
N PRO A 2 -14.18 -1.00 41.62
CA PRO A 2 -13.81 0.40 41.82
C PRO A 2 -14.51 1.26 40.77
N GLU A 3 -14.82 2.50 41.12
CA GLU A 3 -15.46 3.43 40.18
C GLU A 3 -14.52 3.67 38.99
N GLN A 4 -15.07 3.57 37.79
CA GLN A 4 -14.35 3.80 36.54
C GLN A 4 -14.83 5.12 35.95
N SER A 5 -13.91 6.04 35.71
CA SER A 5 -14.19 7.29 35.01
C SER A 5 -13.53 7.28 33.63
N ALA A 6 -14.18 7.89 32.66
CA ALA A 6 -13.63 8.11 31.32
C ALA A 6 -13.86 9.57 30.95
N TYR A 7 -12.82 10.19 30.41
CA TYR A 7 -12.83 11.59 30.00
C TYR A 7 -12.91 11.70 28.48
N GLU A 8 -13.56 12.75 27.99
CA GLU A 8 -13.68 13.00 26.57
C GLU A 8 -12.35 13.55 26.03
N ILE A 9 -11.74 12.79 25.13
CA ILE A 9 -10.52 13.17 24.40
C ILE A 9 -10.82 12.96 22.93
N GLU A 10 -10.42 13.91 22.08
CA GLU A 10 -10.65 13.82 20.64
C GLU A 10 -10.07 12.51 20.07
N GLY A 11 -10.89 11.76 19.32
CA GLY A 11 -10.47 10.50 18.72
C GLY A 11 -10.46 9.30 19.69
N ILE A 12 -10.66 9.51 20.98
CA ILE A 12 -10.68 8.45 22.00
C ILE A 12 -12.09 8.29 22.55
N ARG A 13 -12.61 7.08 22.45
CA ARG A 13 -13.89 6.71 23.06
C ARG A 13 -13.71 5.43 23.84
N VAL A 14 -13.68 5.52 25.17
CA VAL A 14 -13.53 4.36 26.04
C VAL A 14 -14.85 3.60 26.16
N ASN A 15 -14.79 2.28 26.04
CA ASN A 15 -15.87 1.37 26.38
C ASN A 15 -15.68 0.90 27.82
N VAL A 16 -16.28 1.63 28.77
CA VAL A 16 -16.14 1.39 30.21
C VAL A 16 -16.67 0.00 30.61
N GLU A 17 -17.76 -0.46 29.98
CA GLU A 17 -18.37 -1.76 30.28
C GLU A 17 -17.41 -2.91 30.01
N GLN A 18 -16.64 -2.81 28.91
CA GLN A 18 -15.64 -3.80 28.48
C GLN A 18 -14.22 -3.50 28.98
N SER A 19 -14.04 -2.51 29.85
CA SER A 19 -12.73 -2.15 30.42
C SER A 19 -12.59 -2.65 31.85
N ASN A 20 -11.38 -3.01 32.23
CA ASN A 20 -11.02 -3.49 33.57
C ASN A 20 -9.69 -2.84 34.03
N PRO A 21 -9.20 -3.09 35.25
CA PRO A 21 -7.99 -2.45 35.77
C PRO A 21 -6.71 -2.68 34.95
N THR A 22 -6.67 -3.72 34.12
CA THR A 22 -5.48 -4.07 33.30
C THR A 22 -5.70 -3.88 31.79
N GLN A 23 -6.93 -3.60 31.35
CA GLN A 23 -7.27 -3.51 29.93
C GLN A 23 -8.30 -2.40 29.68
N VAL A 24 -7.99 -1.53 28.72
CA VAL A 24 -8.90 -0.47 28.24
C VAL A 24 -9.41 -0.85 26.85
N SER A 25 -10.72 -0.92 26.69
CA SER A 25 -11.38 -1.14 25.40
C SER A 25 -11.78 0.19 24.77
N LEU A 26 -11.44 0.40 23.49
CA LEU A 26 -11.80 1.60 22.73
C LEU A 26 -12.87 1.26 21.68
N ARG A 27 -13.83 2.18 21.48
CA ARG A 27 -14.86 2.09 20.43
C ARG A 27 -14.60 3.11 19.32
N SER A 28 -14.97 2.77 18.08
CA SER A 28 -14.84 3.67 16.92
C SER A 28 -13.42 4.23 16.72
N VAL A 29 -12.41 3.35 16.83
CA VAL A 29 -11.00 3.68 16.58
C VAL A 29 -10.84 4.28 15.19
N ASN A 30 -10.09 5.38 15.10
CA ASN A 30 -9.86 6.12 13.87
C ASN A 30 -8.45 6.74 13.89
N LEU A 31 -8.07 7.48 12.83
CA LEU A 31 -6.73 8.06 12.71
C LEU A 31 -6.36 9.01 13.87
N LYS A 32 -7.34 9.66 14.51
CA LYS A 32 -7.11 10.51 15.68
C LYS A 32 -6.87 9.72 16.97
N SER A 33 -7.16 8.42 16.97
CA SER A 33 -6.83 7.54 18.10
C SER A 33 -5.34 7.19 18.14
N SER A 34 -4.57 7.47 17.09
CA SER A 34 -3.11 7.28 17.08
C SER A 34 -2.44 8.17 18.12
N GLY A 35 -1.49 7.61 18.87
CA GLY A 35 -0.78 8.34 19.92
C GLY A 35 0.00 7.44 20.87
N THR A 36 0.62 8.05 21.86
CA THR A 36 1.28 7.33 22.96
C THR A 36 0.28 7.12 24.08
N TYR A 37 0.10 5.86 24.46
CA TYR A 37 -0.77 5.42 25.54
C TYR A 37 0.08 5.10 26.76
N LYS A 38 -0.25 5.72 27.89
CA LYS A 38 0.41 5.52 29.18
C LYS A 38 -0.52 4.77 30.11
N CYS A 39 -0.03 3.67 30.68
CA CYS A 39 -0.67 3.02 31.82
C CYS A 39 0.11 3.43 33.08
N GLU A 40 -0.59 3.94 34.09
CA GLU A 40 0.00 4.37 35.36
C GLU A 40 -0.79 3.75 36.52
N VAL A 41 -0.05 3.15 37.46
CA VAL A 41 -0.56 2.55 38.68
C VAL A 41 0.04 3.29 39.86
N SER A 42 -0.79 3.74 40.79
CA SER A 42 -0.36 4.48 41.98
C SER A 42 -0.79 3.75 43.25
N ALA A 43 0.12 3.69 44.23
CA ALA A 43 -0.15 3.22 45.57
C ALA A 43 -0.74 4.36 46.41
N GLU A 44 -1.62 4.02 47.35
CA GLU A 44 -2.18 4.98 48.30
C GLU A 44 -1.16 5.36 49.40
N ALA A 45 -1.59 6.24 50.31
CA ALA A 45 -0.83 6.61 51.49
C ALA A 45 -0.35 5.38 52.27
N PRO A 46 0.86 5.40 52.88
CA PRO A 46 1.74 6.56 53.03
C PRO A 46 2.77 6.75 51.91
N SER A 47 2.90 5.78 50.99
CA SER A 47 4.00 5.78 50.02
C SER A 47 3.78 6.70 48.83
N PHE A 48 2.52 6.85 48.38
CA PHE A 48 2.14 7.61 47.18
C PHE A 48 2.98 7.27 45.93
N ALA A 49 3.56 6.06 45.88
CA ALA A 49 4.45 5.66 44.80
C ALA A 49 3.65 5.38 43.53
N SER A 50 4.14 5.81 42.36
CA SER A 50 3.56 5.45 41.07
C SER A 50 4.55 4.74 40.16
N ALA A 51 4.02 3.83 39.35
CA ALA A 51 4.74 3.13 38.29
C ALA A 51 3.97 3.31 36.99
N SER A 52 4.68 3.50 35.88
CA SER A 52 4.04 3.66 34.59
C SER A 52 4.84 3.04 33.44
N LYS A 53 4.11 2.69 32.37
CA LYS A 53 4.69 2.23 31.12
C LYS A 53 3.93 2.86 29.97
N GLU A 54 4.65 3.14 28.89
CA GLU A 54 4.11 3.75 27.67
C GLU A 54 4.23 2.81 26.49
N ALA A 55 3.28 2.88 25.57
CA ALA A 55 3.29 2.20 24.29
C ALA A 55 2.69 3.10 23.21
N LYS A 56 3.22 3.04 21.99
CA LYS A 56 2.68 3.79 20.86
C LYS A 56 1.65 2.95 20.11
N MET A 57 0.46 3.49 19.89
CA MET A 57 -0.53 2.92 18.98
C MET A 57 -0.61 3.77 17.73
N GLU A 58 -0.51 3.13 16.57
CA GLU A 58 -0.62 3.77 15.26
C GLU A 58 -1.77 3.14 14.48
N VAL A 59 -2.75 3.95 14.13
CA VAL A 59 -3.91 3.52 13.33
C VAL A 59 -3.59 3.76 11.87
N ILE A 60 -3.64 2.69 11.08
CA ILE A 60 -3.49 2.73 9.62
C ILE A 60 -4.86 2.63 8.95
N TYR A 61 -5.01 3.30 7.81
CA TYR A 61 -6.20 3.23 6.97
C TYR A 61 -5.82 2.59 5.64
N PHE A 62 -6.27 1.35 5.41
CA PHE A 62 -5.97 0.62 4.18
C PHE A 62 -6.71 1.21 2.97
N PRO A 63 -6.13 1.14 1.75
CA PRO A 63 -6.86 1.49 0.55
C PRO A 63 -8.08 0.59 0.38
N SER A 64 -9.27 1.19 0.22
CA SER A 64 -10.51 0.44 0.06
C SER A 64 -10.62 -0.32 -1.26
N GLN A 65 -9.80 0.04 -2.26
CA GLN A 65 -9.82 -0.47 -3.62
C GLN A 65 -8.40 -0.71 -4.15
N PRO A 66 -8.22 -1.44 -5.26
CA PRO A 66 -6.95 -1.48 -5.97
C PRO A 66 -6.53 -0.10 -6.50
N PRO A 67 -5.24 0.11 -6.81
CA PRO A 67 -4.82 1.28 -7.58
C PRO A 67 -5.51 1.29 -8.95
N TYR A 68 -5.55 2.41 -9.64
CA TYR A 68 -6.17 2.50 -10.97
C TYR A 68 -5.21 3.09 -11.99
N ILE A 69 -5.25 2.54 -13.21
CA ILE A 69 -4.37 2.90 -14.31
C ILE A 69 -5.12 3.81 -15.29
N THR A 70 -4.51 4.94 -15.66
CA THR A 70 -5.08 5.92 -16.61
C THR A 70 -4.04 6.41 -17.62
N GLY A 71 -4.48 7.13 -18.65
CA GLY A 71 -3.60 7.73 -19.67
C GLY A 71 -3.23 6.80 -20.83
N ASN A 72 -3.85 5.62 -20.92
CA ASN A 72 -3.70 4.77 -22.10
C ASN A 72 -4.49 5.37 -23.28
N ASN A 73 -3.78 6.02 -24.21
CA ASN A 73 -4.40 6.79 -25.29
C ASN A 73 -4.59 5.99 -26.59
N LYS A 74 -4.12 4.74 -26.66
CA LYS A 74 -4.26 3.89 -27.85
C LYS A 74 -4.71 2.48 -27.46
N GLU A 75 -5.43 1.82 -28.36
CA GLU A 75 -5.79 0.39 -28.20
C GLU A 75 -4.65 -0.54 -28.59
N THR A 76 -3.84 -0.14 -29.57
CA THR A 76 -2.67 -0.86 -30.08
C THR A 76 -1.44 0.05 -30.11
N TYR A 77 -0.27 -0.56 -29.95
CA TYR A 77 1.02 0.12 -29.96
C TYR A 77 2.00 -0.56 -30.91
N SER A 78 2.72 0.25 -31.68
CA SER A 78 3.79 -0.22 -32.57
C SER A 78 5.14 -0.17 -31.86
N VAL A 79 6.09 -1.00 -32.31
CA VAL A 79 7.47 -0.92 -31.82
C VAL A 79 8.02 0.48 -32.12
N GLY A 80 8.58 1.12 -31.10
CA GLY A 80 9.09 2.49 -31.17
C GLY A 80 8.14 3.55 -30.64
N ASP A 81 6.85 3.24 -30.44
CA ASP A 81 5.87 4.17 -29.83
C ASP A 81 6.26 4.54 -28.40
N GLU A 82 5.82 5.72 -27.95
CA GLU A 82 5.91 6.11 -26.55
C GLU A 82 4.62 5.75 -25.81
N LEU A 83 4.76 4.93 -24.76
CA LEU A 83 3.70 4.63 -23.81
C LEU A 83 3.91 5.48 -22.55
N LYS A 84 2.88 6.22 -22.15
CA LYS A 84 2.86 6.98 -20.90
C LYS A 84 1.54 6.72 -20.16
N VAL A 85 1.61 6.04 -19.02
CA VAL A 85 0.44 5.69 -18.21
C VAL A 85 0.67 6.05 -16.75
N ASN A 86 -0.40 6.42 -16.06
CA ASN A 86 -0.38 6.79 -14.65
C ASN A 86 -1.01 5.69 -13.82
N CYS A 87 -0.40 5.37 -12.68
CA CYS A 87 -1.02 4.57 -11.65
C CYS A 87 -1.26 5.43 -10.42
N SER A 88 -2.52 5.53 -9.98
CA SER A 88 -2.92 6.26 -8.77
C SER A 88 -3.47 5.30 -7.74
N SER A 89 -3.15 5.51 -6.46
CA SER A 89 -3.77 4.75 -5.39
C SER A 89 -5.11 5.38 -4.95
N PRO A 90 -6.00 4.61 -4.30
CA PRO A 90 -6.99 5.21 -3.44
C PRO A 90 -6.33 5.90 -2.24
N LYS A 91 -7.14 6.63 -1.49
CA LYS A 91 -6.72 7.31 -0.26
C LYS A 91 -6.44 6.28 0.83
N SER A 92 -5.28 6.39 1.49
CA SER A 92 -4.87 5.53 2.60
C SER A 92 -4.05 6.30 3.63
N TYR A 93 -3.75 5.68 4.77
CA TYR A 93 -2.75 6.18 5.70
C TYR A 93 -1.93 4.99 6.20
N PRO A 94 -0.60 4.98 5.98
CA PRO A 94 0.19 5.97 5.24
C PRO A 94 -0.07 5.96 3.72
N ALA A 95 0.62 6.84 2.97
CA ALA A 95 0.71 6.74 1.52
C ALA A 95 1.24 5.36 1.09
N PRO A 96 0.64 4.72 0.08
CA PRO A 96 1.09 3.42 -0.37
C PRO A 96 2.27 3.56 -1.34
N ASN A 97 3.19 2.61 -1.31
CA ASN A 97 4.19 2.42 -2.34
C ASN A 97 3.51 1.84 -3.58
N LEU A 98 3.75 2.46 -4.74
CA LEU A 98 3.29 1.98 -6.04
C LEU A 98 4.46 1.45 -6.85
N ASP A 99 4.34 0.23 -7.35
CA ASP A 99 5.33 -0.42 -8.20
C ASP A 99 4.73 -0.86 -9.52
N TRP A 100 5.47 -0.65 -10.60
CA TRP A 100 5.10 -1.10 -11.94
C TRP A 100 5.81 -2.40 -12.32
N TYR A 101 5.11 -3.25 -13.05
CA TYR A 101 5.61 -4.50 -13.60
C TYR A 101 5.20 -4.62 -15.07
N ILE A 102 6.12 -5.10 -15.90
CA ILE A 102 5.87 -5.43 -17.31
C ILE A 102 6.07 -6.93 -17.47
N ASN A 103 5.00 -7.64 -17.85
CA ASN A 103 4.98 -9.10 -17.93
C ASN A 103 5.55 -9.78 -16.67
N ASP A 104 5.12 -9.28 -15.51
CA ASP A 104 5.51 -9.74 -14.17
C ASP A 104 6.97 -9.49 -13.77
N VAL A 105 7.73 -8.75 -14.57
CA VAL A 105 9.06 -8.26 -14.22
C VAL A 105 8.94 -6.84 -13.68
N LYS A 106 9.46 -6.58 -12.47
CA LYS A 106 9.43 -5.26 -11.83
C LYS A 106 10.22 -4.26 -12.69
N VAL A 107 9.62 -3.10 -12.96
CA VAL A 107 10.31 -1.99 -13.62
C VAL A 107 11.31 -1.39 -12.63
N PRO A 108 12.61 -1.30 -12.96
CA PRO A 108 13.59 -0.71 -12.06
C PRO A 108 13.40 0.80 -11.94
N GLU A 109 13.75 1.36 -10.77
CA GLU A 109 13.83 2.82 -10.58
C GLU A 109 14.93 3.45 -11.44
N VAL A 110 16.02 2.70 -11.62
CA VAL A 110 17.18 3.13 -12.41
C VAL A 110 16.82 3.03 -13.89
N GLY A 111 16.93 4.13 -14.63
CA GLY A 111 16.64 4.19 -16.07
C GLY A 111 15.57 5.21 -16.48
N GLY A 112 14.97 5.93 -15.51
CA GLY A 112 14.10 7.08 -15.80
C GLY A 112 12.73 6.74 -16.40
N SER A 113 12.36 5.45 -16.45
CA SER A 113 11.03 5.03 -16.91
C SER A 113 9.93 5.30 -15.90
N LEU A 114 10.28 5.49 -14.63
CA LEU A 114 9.34 5.78 -13.55
C LEU A 114 9.49 7.24 -13.13
N GLN A 115 8.36 7.94 -13.07
CA GLN A 115 8.25 9.26 -12.48
C GLN A 115 7.34 9.15 -11.25
N ARG A 116 7.93 9.30 -10.06
CA ARG A 116 7.23 9.28 -8.77
C ARG A 116 6.89 10.70 -8.35
N TYR A 117 5.71 10.86 -7.79
CA TYR A 117 5.23 12.14 -7.26
C TYR A 117 5.09 12.07 -5.76
N GLU A 118 5.27 13.21 -5.09
CA GLU A 118 4.96 13.34 -3.67
C GLU A 118 3.50 12.98 -3.38
N PRO A 119 3.23 12.29 -2.26
CA PRO A 119 1.86 11.95 -1.89
C PRO A 119 0.96 13.18 -1.77
N LYS A 120 -0.26 13.06 -2.30
CA LYS A 120 -1.29 14.11 -2.16
C LYS A 120 -2.08 13.87 -0.89
N PHE A 121 -2.24 14.92 -0.09
CA PHE A 121 -2.98 14.88 1.17
C PHE A 121 -4.45 15.28 0.98
N PHE A 122 -5.31 14.65 1.75
CA PHE A 122 -6.75 14.86 1.78
C PHE A 122 -7.24 15.02 3.23
N VAL A 123 -8.54 15.26 3.38
CA VAL A 123 -9.22 15.37 4.68
C VAL A 123 -8.86 14.18 5.58
N HIS A 124 -8.66 14.45 6.88
CA HIS A 124 -8.21 13.48 7.89
C HIS A 124 -6.80 12.92 7.65
N ASN A 125 -5.92 13.68 6.98
CA ASN A 125 -4.53 13.29 6.68
C ASN A 125 -4.40 12.03 5.82
N LEU A 126 -5.46 11.63 5.12
CA LEU A 126 -5.39 10.55 4.15
C LEU A 126 -4.51 10.97 2.96
N GLN A 127 -3.78 10.01 2.41
CA GLN A 127 -2.76 10.23 1.41
C GLN A 127 -3.03 9.39 0.16
N MET A 128 -2.66 9.90 -1.01
CA MET A 128 -2.72 9.20 -2.29
C MET A 128 -1.38 9.28 -2.99
N SER A 129 -0.91 8.15 -3.49
CA SER A 129 0.32 8.04 -4.28
C SER A 129 0.02 8.03 -5.77
N LEU A 130 0.95 8.58 -6.56
CA LEU A 130 0.91 8.59 -8.01
C LEU A 130 2.29 8.23 -8.58
N VAL A 131 2.33 7.27 -9.50
CA VAL A 131 3.55 6.92 -10.25
C VAL A 131 3.21 6.77 -11.73
N THR A 132 3.93 7.51 -12.56
CA THR A 132 3.82 7.44 -14.01
C THR A 132 4.88 6.51 -14.57
N LEU A 133 4.46 5.57 -15.42
CA LEU A 133 5.35 4.78 -16.27
C LEU A 133 5.44 5.44 -17.65
N ARG A 134 6.66 5.77 -18.07
CA ARG A 134 6.98 6.27 -19.41
C ARG A 134 8.06 5.41 -20.03
N LEU A 135 7.76 4.77 -21.16
CA LEU A 135 8.74 3.96 -21.87
C LEU A 135 8.52 3.98 -23.38
N ARG A 136 9.59 3.68 -24.11
CA ARG A 136 9.51 3.37 -25.53
C ARG A 136 9.17 1.89 -25.70
N VAL A 137 8.13 1.59 -26.47
CA VAL A 137 7.64 0.23 -26.69
C VAL A 137 8.65 -0.53 -27.55
N LEU A 138 9.09 -1.69 -27.06
CA LEU A 138 10.06 -2.57 -27.71
C LEU A 138 9.44 -3.94 -27.97
N SER A 139 9.92 -4.62 -29.01
CA SER A 139 9.37 -5.93 -29.44
C SER A 139 9.38 -6.97 -28.32
N HIS A 140 10.43 -7.00 -27.49
CA HIS A 140 10.56 -7.97 -26.39
C HIS A 140 9.53 -7.81 -25.26
N TYR A 141 8.84 -6.67 -25.17
CA TYR A 141 7.75 -6.50 -24.21
C TYR A 141 6.45 -7.20 -24.65
N PHE A 142 6.32 -7.59 -25.92
CA PHE A 142 5.16 -8.32 -26.41
C PHE A 142 5.37 -9.83 -26.34
N LYS A 143 4.60 -10.51 -25.49
CA LYS A 143 4.51 -11.97 -25.44
C LYS A 143 3.19 -12.39 -26.06
N GLY A 144 3.25 -13.09 -27.20
CA GLY A 144 2.02 -13.45 -27.96
C GLY A 144 1.22 -12.22 -28.41
N GLY A 145 1.90 -11.13 -28.81
CA GLY A 145 1.27 -9.89 -29.27
C GLY A 145 0.63 -9.03 -28.16
N ARG A 146 0.88 -9.35 -26.89
CA ARG A 146 0.33 -8.61 -25.73
C ARG A 146 1.43 -8.26 -24.74
N MET A 147 1.34 -7.05 -24.19
CA MET A 147 2.19 -6.55 -23.12
C MET A 147 1.32 -6.34 -21.89
N ARG A 148 1.67 -6.99 -20.78
CA ARG A 148 0.93 -6.93 -19.52
C ARG A 148 1.55 -5.90 -18.59
N LEU A 149 0.84 -4.81 -18.33
CA LEU A 149 1.25 -3.79 -17.38
C LEU A 149 0.49 -3.98 -16.07
N LYS A 150 1.22 -4.12 -14.98
CA LYS A 150 0.64 -4.32 -13.65
C LYS A 150 1.15 -3.26 -12.70
N CYS A 151 0.24 -2.58 -12.01
CA CYS A 151 0.59 -1.66 -10.94
C CYS A 151 0.16 -2.27 -9.60
N VAL A 152 1.10 -2.35 -8.66
CA VAL A 152 0.89 -2.93 -7.32
C VAL A 152 1.01 -1.84 -6.28
N ALA A 153 -0.01 -1.70 -5.43
CA ALA A 153 -0.01 -0.84 -4.26
C ALA A 153 0.29 -1.67 -3.00
N SER A 154 1.21 -1.19 -2.17
CA SER A 154 1.60 -1.82 -0.91
C SER A 154 1.80 -0.78 0.18
N LEU A 155 1.47 -1.08 1.44
CA LEU A 155 1.82 -0.18 2.54
C LEU A 155 3.30 -0.33 2.91
N PRO A 156 3.98 0.75 3.37
CA PRO A 156 5.38 0.71 3.78
C PRO A 156 5.60 -0.26 4.96
N SER A 157 6.66 -1.06 4.89
CA SER A 157 7.01 -2.07 5.88
C SER A 157 7.31 -1.49 7.27
N SER A 158 7.73 -0.22 7.36
CA SER A 158 8.01 0.47 8.62
C SER A 158 6.82 0.55 9.57
N PHE A 159 5.59 0.43 9.06
CA PHE A 159 4.36 0.46 9.86
C PHE A 159 3.96 -0.91 10.42
N PHE A 160 4.67 -1.98 10.03
CA PHE A 160 4.38 -3.36 10.47
C PHE A 160 5.47 -3.93 11.38
N GLN A 161 6.28 -3.08 12.03
CA GLN A 161 7.18 -3.52 13.09
C GLN A 161 6.34 -3.92 14.30
N ILE A 162 6.06 -5.22 14.42
CA ILE A 162 5.39 -5.78 15.59
C ILE A 162 6.47 -6.35 16.51
N ASP A 163 6.53 -5.83 17.72
CA ASP A 163 7.38 -6.37 18.79
C ASP A 163 7.01 -7.84 19.03
N LYS A 164 8.01 -8.73 18.93
CA LYS A 164 7.86 -10.16 19.22
C LYS A 164 7.66 -10.39 20.72
N GLU A 165 6.49 -10.09 21.25
CA GLU A 165 6.21 -10.33 22.67
C GLU A 165 4.74 -10.74 22.95
N SER A 166 4.20 -11.65 22.15
CA SER A 166 3.13 -12.54 22.62
C SER A 166 3.13 -13.85 21.86
N ASP A 167 3.20 -14.95 22.61
CA ASP A 167 2.94 -16.31 22.16
C ASP A 167 1.49 -16.36 21.67
N GLY A 168 1.32 -16.37 20.36
CA GLY A 168 0.03 -16.19 19.72
C GLY A 168 0.29 -15.76 18.30
N GLN A 169 -0.02 -16.65 17.36
CA GLN A 169 0.16 -16.47 15.93
C GLN A 169 -0.54 -15.19 15.46
N ILE A 170 0.20 -14.08 15.45
CA ILE A 170 -0.26 -12.86 14.81
C ILE A 170 -0.19 -13.15 13.33
N VAL A 171 -1.38 -13.37 12.76
CA VAL A 171 -1.60 -13.22 11.33
C VAL A 171 -1.23 -11.76 11.04
N ALA A 172 0.07 -11.49 10.79
CA ALA A 172 0.45 -10.40 9.93
C ALA A 172 -0.25 -10.78 8.63
N PRO A 173 -1.44 -10.24 8.36
CA PRO A 173 -2.18 -10.71 7.21
C PRO A 173 -1.26 -10.41 6.06
N LEU A 174 -1.04 -11.39 5.19
CA LEU A 174 -0.31 -11.21 3.95
C LEU A 174 -0.55 -9.79 3.47
N LEU A 175 0.52 -8.99 3.48
CA LEU A 175 0.60 -7.61 3.01
C LEU A 175 -0.54 -7.42 2.00
N GLU A 176 -1.60 -6.67 2.34
CA GLU A 176 -2.73 -6.46 1.42
C GLU A 176 -2.23 -5.65 0.22
N GLN A 177 -1.54 -6.33 -0.68
CA GLN A 177 -1.08 -5.83 -1.95
C GLN A 177 -2.29 -5.86 -2.85
N ARG A 178 -2.67 -4.69 -3.34
CA ARG A 178 -3.76 -4.59 -4.31
C ARG A 178 -3.16 -4.19 -5.64
N GLU A 179 -3.60 -4.87 -6.70
CA GLU A 179 -3.04 -4.69 -8.02
C GLU A 179 -4.09 -4.35 -9.06
N SER A 180 -3.67 -3.60 -10.07
CA SER A 180 -4.45 -3.33 -11.27
C SER A 180 -3.67 -3.72 -12.51
N LEU A 181 -4.42 -4.16 -13.52
CA LEU A 181 -3.91 -4.74 -14.74
C LEU A 181 -4.37 -3.95 -15.95
N LEU A 182 -3.43 -3.62 -16.83
CA LEU A 182 -3.68 -3.08 -18.17
C LEU A 182 -3.01 -3.97 -19.21
N ILE A 183 -3.77 -4.42 -20.20
CA ILE A 183 -3.25 -5.20 -21.33
C ILE A 183 -3.12 -4.28 -22.54
N VAL A 184 -1.90 -4.14 -23.03
CA VAL A 184 -1.58 -3.39 -24.24
C VAL A 184 -1.38 -4.37 -25.39
N LYS A 185 -2.03 -4.13 -26.53
CA LYS A 185 -1.90 -4.99 -27.72
C LYS A 185 -0.85 -4.41 -28.68
N ALA A 186 -0.11 -5.29 -29.35
CA ALA A 186 0.77 -4.88 -30.43
C ALA A 186 -0.06 -4.52 -31.68
N ASP A 187 0.42 -3.58 -32.48
CA ASP A 187 -0.06 -3.44 -33.85
C ASP A 187 0.40 -4.64 -34.70
N GLY A 188 -0.56 -5.27 -35.39
CA GLY A 188 -0.35 -6.52 -36.14
C GLY A 188 0.53 -6.38 -37.38
N SER A 189 0.79 -5.14 -37.82
CA SER A 189 1.61 -4.82 -39.00
C SER A 189 3.11 -5.13 -38.83
N GLN A 190 3.59 -5.39 -37.61
CA GLN A 190 5.03 -5.51 -37.29
C GLN A 190 5.43 -6.86 -36.65
N LEU A 191 4.51 -7.82 -36.47
CA LEU A 191 4.81 -9.13 -35.87
C LEU A 191 5.37 -10.17 -36.86
N GLY A 192 5.65 -9.80 -38.11
CA GLY A 192 6.12 -10.71 -39.15
C GLY A 192 7.50 -10.37 -39.71
N SER A 193 8.54 -10.99 -39.16
CA SER A 193 9.73 -11.40 -39.94
C SER A 193 10.45 -12.53 -39.20
N GLY A 194 9.76 -13.66 -39.03
CA GLY A 194 10.43 -14.92 -38.79
C GLY A 194 10.91 -15.44 -40.14
N LEU A 195 12.19 -15.27 -40.45
CA LEU A 195 12.84 -16.01 -41.53
C LEU A 195 12.73 -17.51 -41.21
N ILE A 196 11.77 -18.19 -41.84
CA ILE A 196 11.73 -19.65 -41.87
C ILE A 196 12.79 -20.07 -42.90
N LEU A 197 14.00 -20.40 -42.42
CA LEU A 197 14.96 -21.13 -43.25
C LEU A 197 14.42 -22.54 -43.47
N ILE A 198 13.78 -22.76 -44.63
CA ILE A 198 13.51 -24.10 -45.13
C ILE A 198 14.81 -24.57 -45.79
N THR A 199 15.65 -25.28 -45.05
CA THR A 199 16.70 -26.09 -45.64
C THR A 199 16.05 -27.32 -46.28
N LEU A 200 15.89 -27.30 -47.60
CA LEU A 200 15.67 -28.51 -48.39
C LEU A 200 16.98 -29.30 -48.38
N LEU A 201 16.99 -30.43 -47.66
CA LEU A 201 18.01 -31.46 -47.85
C LEU A 201 17.65 -32.22 -49.13
N ALA A 202 18.56 -32.18 -50.10
CA ALA A 202 18.57 -33.03 -51.28
C ALA A 202 19.26 -34.36 -50.96
#